data_AF-A0A388TAZ8-F1
#
_entry.id   AF-A0A388TAZ8-F1
#
_cell.length_a   1.000
_cell.length_b   1.000
_cell.length_c   1.000
_cell.angle_alpha   90.00
_cell.angle_beta   90.00
_cell.angle_gamma   90.00
#
_symmetry.space_group_name_H-M   'P 1'
#
loop_
_entity.id
_entity.type
_entity.pdbx_description
1 polymer ?
#
loop_
_entity_poly.entity_id
_entity_poly.type
_entity_poly.pdbx_seq_one_letter_code
_entity_poly.pdbx_strand_id
1 'polypeptide(L)'
;MATSQTKITDDIRELEKKVKKWVEKITALNQHQVRLGVFGGNAEDGTSLPMIGAVHEFGSKKRSVPERSFLGTPLKSHKQEITESVAINVLNRLEKDDVEGVYDDIGNAALNVVHNAFATEGDGAWPKRKKKSDGHPLLHDTGVLENSIRYEVTGGQK
;
A
#
# COMPACT_ATOMS: atom_id res chain seq x y z
N MET A 1 6.61 2.45 53.81
CA MET A 1 5.54 2.85 52.87
C MET A 1 5.97 3.99 51.92
N ALA A 2 6.78 4.97 52.34
CA ALA A 2 7.22 6.09 51.49
C ALA A 2 7.98 5.69 50.21
N THR A 3 8.82 4.66 50.24
CA THR A 3 9.67 4.25 49.12
C THR A 3 8.90 3.72 47.91
N SER A 4 7.69 3.19 48.12
CA SER A 4 6.87 2.63 47.05
C SER A 4 6.11 3.70 46.28
N GLN A 5 5.67 4.78 46.96
CA GLN A 5 5.00 5.91 46.31
C GLN A 5 5.96 6.75 45.47
N THR A 6 7.20 6.93 45.92
CA THR A 6 8.23 7.67 45.15
C THR A 6 8.58 6.95 43.86
N LYS A 7 8.80 5.62 43.92
CA LYS A 7 9.09 4.81 42.73
C LYS A 7 7.94 4.84 41.71
N ILE A 8 6.70 4.70 42.16
CA ILE A 8 5.52 4.80 41.28
C ILE A 8 5.45 6.17 40.59
N THR A 9 5.77 7.25 41.31
CA THR A 9 5.75 8.61 40.77
C THR A 9 6.84 8.80 39.70
N ASP A 10 8.02 8.23 39.93
CA ASP A 10 9.12 8.27 38.96
C ASP A 10 8.81 7.45 37.70
N ASP A 11 8.23 6.26 37.84
CA ASP A 11 7.80 5.40 36.73
C ASP A 11 6.73 6.10 35.86
N ILE A 12 5.74 6.75 36.49
CA ILE A 12 4.72 7.56 35.78
C ILE A 12 5.38 8.69 34.98
N ARG A 13 6.34 9.40 35.60
CA ARG A 13 7.04 10.50 34.94
C ARG A 13 7.88 10.04 33.75
N GLU A 14 8.45 8.84 33.82
CA GLU A 14 9.16 8.24 32.68
C GLU A 14 8.19 7.88 31.55
N LEU A 15 7.04 7.30 31.88
CA LEU A 15 5.99 6.98 30.91
C LEU A 15 5.46 8.23 30.20
N GLU A 16 5.17 9.31 30.93
CA GLU A 16 4.73 10.58 30.35
C GLU A 16 5.73 11.13 29.33
N LYS A 17 7.04 11.04 29.63
CA LYS A 17 8.10 11.45 28.70
C LYS A 17 8.13 10.58 27.44
N LYS A 18 7.98 9.25 27.58
CA LYS A 18 7.94 8.32 26.44
C LYS A 18 6.72 8.59 25.56
N VAL A 19 5.54 8.73 26.16
CA VAL A 19 4.29 9.04 25.44
C VAL A 19 4.42 10.36 24.69
N LYS A 20 4.95 11.42 25.32
CA LYS A 20 5.18 12.70 24.65
C LYS A 20 6.09 12.56 23.44
N LYS A 21 7.21 11.84 23.58
CA LYS A 21 8.14 11.57 22.47
C LYS A 21 7.46 10.79 21.34
N TRP A 22 6.62 9.81 21.66
CA TRP A 22 5.85 9.08 20.65
C TRP A 22 4.82 9.97 19.93
N VAL A 23 4.10 10.83 20.66
CA VAL A 23 3.16 11.79 20.06
C VAL A 23 3.86 12.73 19.09
N GLU A 24 5.04 13.24 19.45
CA GLU A 24 5.85 14.09 18.56
C GLU A 24 6.25 13.35 17.28
N LYS A 25 6.73 12.11 17.40
CA LYS A 25 7.08 11.25 16.26
C LYS A 25 5.88 10.91 15.38
N ILE A 26 4.74 10.56 15.97
CA ILE A 26 3.50 10.27 15.25
C ILE A 26 3.01 11.52 14.52
N THR A 27 3.17 12.70 15.12
CA THR A 27 2.80 13.96 14.46
C THR A 27 3.70 14.24 13.25
N ALA A 28 4.99 13.88 13.33
CA ALA A 28 5.91 13.92 12.19
C ALA A 28 5.52 12.92 11.09
N LEU A 29 4.79 11.84 11.41
CA LEU A 29 4.22 10.93 10.40
C LEU A 29 3.16 11.60 9.49
N ASN A 30 2.71 12.82 9.77
CA ASN A 30 1.86 13.53 8.82
C ASN A 30 2.64 14.12 7.63
N GLN A 31 3.98 14.04 7.63
CA GLN A 31 4.82 14.65 6.60
C GLN A 31 5.16 13.72 5.42
N HIS A 32 4.88 12.42 5.53
CA HIS A 32 5.11 11.47 4.44
C HIS A 32 3.82 10.76 4.02
N GLN A 33 3.83 10.26 2.80
CA GLN A 33 2.75 9.53 2.15
C GLN A 33 3.33 8.34 1.38
N VAL A 34 2.54 7.27 1.31
CA VAL A 34 2.84 6.12 0.45
C VAL A 34 2.07 6.30 -0.85
N ARG A 35 2.78 6.35 -1.98
CA ARG A 35 2.19 6.28 -3.31
C ARG A 35 2.30 4.84 -3.79
N LEU A 36 1.21 4.25 -4.26
CA LEU A 36 1.18 2.88 -4.79
C LEU A 36 0.63 2.90 -6.22
N GLY A 37 1.29 2.20 -7.14
CA GLY A 37 0.78 2.04 -8.50
C GLY A 37 1.87 1.71 -9.52
N VAL A 38 1.57 2.03 -10.79
CA VAL A 38 2.47 1.84 -11.92
C VAL A 38 3.08 3.18 -12.31
N PHE A 39 4.35 3.40 -11.98
CA PHE A 39 5.00 4.70 -12.18
C PHE A 39 5.71 4.87 -13.52
N GLY A 40 5.87 3.80 -14.31
CA GLY A 40 6.53 3.86 -15.62
C GLY A 40 6.78 2.49 -16.22
N GLY A 41 7.47 2.48 -17.36
CA GLY A 41 7.80 1.26 -18.11
C GLY A 41 6.84 0.99 -19.28
N ASN A 42 7.26 0.07 -20.14
CA ASN A 42 6.58 -0.30 -21.37
C ASN A 42 6.45 -1.82 -21.44
N ALA A 43 5.36 -2.30 -22.03
CA ALA A 43 5.21 -3.69 -22.44
C ALA A 43 6.12 -4.00 -23.65
N GLU A 44 6.23 -5.28 -24.01
CA GLU A 44 7.09 -5.74 -25.11
C GLU A 44 6.73 -5.10 -26.46
N ASP A 45 5.46 -4.77 -26.67
CA ASP A 45 4.97 -4.10 -27.88
C ASP A 45 5.18 -2.57 -27.86
N GLY A 46 5.85 -2.05 -26.82
CA GLY A 46 6.11 -0.63 -26.61
C GLY A 46 4.97 0.13 -25.93
N THR A 47 3.84 -0.51 -25.62
CA THR A 47 2.70 0.14 -24.97
C THR A 47 3.05 0.54 -23.53
N SER A 48 2.69 1.77 -23.12
CA SER A 48 2.94 2.28 -21.76
C SER A 48 2.22 1.45 -20.69
N LEU A 49 2.96 0.98 -19.67
CA LEU A 49 2.41 0.23 -18.54
C LEU A 49 1.45 1.06 -17.67
N PRO A 50 1.73 2.35 -17.35
CA PRO A 50 0.74 3.21 -16.71
C PRO A 50 -0.58 3.31 -17.48
N MET A 51 -0.52 3.39 -18.82
CA MET A 51 -1.72 3.41 -19.66
C MET A 51 -2.47 2.07 -19.60
N ILE A 52 -1.74 0.96 -19.69
CA ILE A 52 -2.30 -0.39 -19.54
C ILE A 52 -2.99 -0.52 -18.18
N GLY A 53 -2.32 -0.12 -17.10
CA GLY A 53 -2.84 -0.13 -15.75
C GLY A 53 -4.12 0.70 -15.62
N ALA A 54 -4.15 1.92 -16.16
CA ALA A 54 -5.35 2.76 -16.14
C ALA A 54 -6.53 2.15 -16.92
N VAL A 55 -6.26 1.58 -18.11
CA VAL A 55 -7.29 0.92 -18.93
C VAL A 55 -7.86 -0.30 -18.22
N HIS A 56 -7.05 -1.03 -17.46
CA HIS A 56 -7.52 -2.12 -16.62
C HIS A 56 -8.30 -1.62 -15.42
N GLU A 57 -7.74 -0.69 -14.65
CA GLU A 57 -8.33 -0.19 -13.40
C GLU A 57 -9.73 0.38 -13.61
N PHE A 58 -9.97 1.07 -14.74
CA PHE A 58 -11.23 1.77 -15.02
C PHE A 58 -12.02 1.18 -16.19
N GLY A 59 -11.46 0.21 -16.90
CA GLY A 59 -12.03 -0.30 -18.15
C GLY A 59 -11.98 0.70 -19.30
N SER A 60 -12.42 0.27 -20.48
CA SER A 60 -12.55 1.12 -21.66
C SER A 60 -13.64 0.62 -22.58
N LYS A 61 -14.79 1.31 -22.60
CA LYS A 61 -15.90 1.00 -23.53
C LYS A 61 -15.47 1.12 -24.99
N LYS A 62 -14.72 2.16 -25.34
CA LYS A 62 -14.21 2.39 -26.71
C LYS A 62 -13.32 1.24 -27.21
N ARG A 63 -12.55 0.63 -26.32
CA ARG A 63 -11.64 -0.49 -26.65
C ARG A 63 -12.23 -1.86 -26.29
N SER A 64 -13.49 -1.91 -25.86
CA SER A 64 -14.15 -3.13 -25.36
C SER A 64 -13.35 -3.87 -24.27
N VAL A 65 -12.63 -3.12 -23.43
CA VAL A 65 -11.89 -3.66 -22.29
C VAL A 65 -12.78 -3.52 -21.04
N PRO A 66 -13.11 -4.61 -20.34
CA PRO A 66 -13.83 -4.52 -19.08
C PRO A 66 -12.94 -3.93 -17.98
N GLU A 67 -13.56 -3.30 -17.00
CA GLU A 67 -12.92 -2.87 -15.76
C GLU A 67 -12.42 -4.08 -14.95
N ARG A 68 -11.22 -3.92 -14.39
CA ARG A 68 -10.53 -4.82 -13.48
C ARG A 68 -9.79 -3.95 -12.47
N SER A 69 -10.53 -3.40 -11.50
CA SER A 69 -9.95 -2.58 -10.44
C SER A 69 -9.04 -3.45 -9.55
N PHE A 70 -7.75 -3.15 -9.56
CA PHE A 70 -6.71 -3.81 -8.76
C PHE A 70 -6.12 -2.87 -7.69
N LEU A 71 -6.28 -1.55 -7.85
CA LEU A 71 -5.91 -0.56 -6.84
C LEU A 71 -7.14 -0.10 -6.04
N GLY A 72 -8.10 0.55 -6.70
CA GLY A 72 -9.16 1.30 -6.03
C GLY A 72 -10.05 0.43 -5.15
N THR A 73 -10.60 -0.63 -5.74
CA THR A 73 -11.53 -1.53 -5.02
C THR A 73 -10.82 -2.34 -3.94
N PRO A 74 -9.72 -3.06 -4.21
CA PRO A 74 -9.05 -3.87 -3.19
C PRO A 74 -8.53 -3.03 -2.02
N LEU A 75 -7.87 -1.90 -2.28
CA LEU A 75 -7.36 -1.04 -1.19
C LEU A 75 -8.48 -0.46 -0.32
N LYS A 76 -9.64 -0.18 -0.91
CA LYS A 76 -10.81 0.29 -0.16
C LYS A 76 -11.42 -0.84 0.68
N SER A 77 -11.60 -2.02 0.11
CA SER A 77 -12.22 -3.18 0.78
C SER A 77 -11.33 -3.75 1.89
N HIS A 78 -10.01 -3.73 1.70
CA HIS A 78 -9.02 -4.29 2.64
C HIS A 78 -8.34 -3.22 3.51
N LYS A 79 -8.88 -1.99 3.56
CA LYS A 79 -8.30 -0.90 4.36
C LYS A 79 -8.06 -1.30 5.82
N GLN A 80 -9.00 -2.02 6.41
CA GLN A 80 -8.89 -2.45 7.80
C GLN A 80 -7.80 -3.50 8.00
N GLU A 81 -7.71 -4.51 7.12
CA GLU A 81 -6.63 -5.50 7.11
C GLU A 81 -5.24 -4.85 7.00
N ILE A 82 -5.09 -3.89 6.08
CA ILE A 82 -3.86 -3.11 5.95
C ILE A 82 -3.53 -2.39 7.27
N THR A 83 -4.52 -1.70 7.85
CA THR A 83 -4.32 -0.94 9.10
C THR A 83 -3.92 -1.85 10.25
N GLU A 84 -4.58 -3.00 10.41
CA GLU A 84 -4.31 -3.97 11.47
C GLU A 84 -2.91 -4.60 11.31
N SER A 85 -2.53 -4.96 10.08
CA SER A 85 -1.20 -5.53 9.79
C SER A 85 -0.06 -4.59 10.16
N VAL A 86 -0.24 -3.28 9.93
CA VAL A 86 0.76 -2.24 10.24
C VAL A 86 0.79 -1.95 11.73
N ALA A 87 -0.38 -1.82 12.38
CA ALA A 87 -0.51 -1.43 13.78
C ALA A 87 0.29 -2.32 14.74
N ILE A 88 0.46 -3.61 14.41
CA ILE A 88 1.23 -4.58 15.20
C ILE A 88 2.69 -4.12 15.42
N ASN A 89 3.29 -3.44 14.45
CA ASN A 89 4.72 -3.09 14.46
C ASN A 89 5.01 -1.60 14.67
N VAL A 90 4.00 -0.72 14.62
CA VAL A 90 4.20 0.73 14.74
C VAL A 90 4.97 1.10 16.01
N LEU A 91 4.56 0.60 17.17
CA LEU A 91 5.23 0.95 18.44
C LEU A 91 6.69 0.49 18.45
N ASN A 92 6.95 -0.75 17.99
CA ASN A 92 8.31 -1.29 17.89
C ASN A 92 9.21 -0.45 16.98
N ARG A 93 8.68 0.11 15.89
CA ARG A 93 9.42 1.00 14.99
C ARG A 93 9.64 2.39 15.59
N LEU A 94 8.63 2.96 16.24
CA LEU A 94 8.73 4.26 16.91
C LEU A 94 9.73 4.24 18.07
N GLU A 95 9.84 3.13 18.81
CA GLU A 95 10.87 2.93 19.83
C GLU A 95 12.28 2.93 19.26
N LYS A 96 12.45 2.39 18.04
CA LYS A 96 13.72 2.33 17.30
C LYS A 96 14.04 3.59 16.49
N ASP A 97 13.17 4.60 16.54
CA ASP A 97 13.29 5.81 15.71
C ASP A 97 13.19 5.56 14.20
N ASP A 98 12.52 4.47 13.82
CA ASP A 98 12.38 4.02 12.44
C ASP A 98 11.02 4.48 11.87
N VAL A 99 10.92 5.78 11.60
CA VAL A 99 9.71 6.39 11.06
C VAL A 99 9.45 5.95 9.61
N GLU A 100 10.49 5.91 8.77
CA GLU A 100 10.38 5.47 7.37
C GLU A 100 9.86 4.03 7.27
N GLY A 101 10.34 3.14 8.15
CA GLY A 101 9.89 1.76 8.20
C GLY A 101 8.40 1.59 8.48
N VAL A 102 7.73 2.54 9.15
CA VAL A 102 6.27 2.52 9.30
C VAL A 102 5.58 2.69 7.96
N TYR A 103 6.11 3.54 7.07
CA TYR A 103 5.56 3.72 5.73
C TYR A 103 5.89 2.57 4.81
N ASP A 104 7.07 1.95 4.96
CA ASP A 104 7.39 0.71 4.26
C ASP A 104 6.43 -0.41 4.64
N ASP A 105 6.06 -0.54 5.92
CA ASP A 105 5.04 -1.49 6.36
C ASP A 105 3.70 -1.23 5.67
N ILE A 106 3.27 0.04 5.60
CA ILE A 106 2.04 0.43 4.90
C ILE A 106 2.13 0.07 3.41
N GLY A 107 3.24 0.42 2.75
CA GLY A 107 3.47 0.16 1.34
C GLY A 107 3.49 -1.31 1.01
N ASN A 108 4.18 -2.12 1.81
CA ASN A 108 4.24 -3.57 1.66
C ASN A 108 2.86 -4.21 1.87
N ALA A 109 2.13 -3.81 2.93
CA ALA A 109 0.79 -4.32 3.19
C ALA A 109 -0.18 -3.99 2.04
N ALA A 110 -0.16 -2.75 1.55
CA ALA A 110 -0.99 -2.33 0.44
C ALA A 110 -0.61 -3.03 -0.88
N LEU A 111 0.69 -3.20 -1.15
CA LEU A 111 1.18 -3.93 -2.32
C LEU A 111 0.75 -5.41 -2.29
N ASN A 112 0.79 -6.06 -1.13
CA ASN A 112 0.31 -7.43 -0.95
C ASN A 112 -1.19 -7.55 -1.27
N VAL A 113 -2.02 -6.61 -0.81
CA VAL A 113 -3.45 -6.58 -1.16
C VAL A 113 -3.65 -6.49 -2.67
N VAL A 114 -2.85 -5.68 -3.37
CA VAL A 114 -2.93 -5.56 -4.83
C VAL A 114 -2.53 -6.87 -5.52
N HIS A 115 -1.43 -7.51 -5.11
CA HIS A 115 -1.04 -8.82 -5.65
C HIS A 115 -2.11 -9.89 -5.40
N ASN A 116 -2.71 -9.89 -4.21
CA ASN A 116 -3.82 -10.78 -3.90
C ASN A 116 -5.02 -10.55 -4.81
N ALA A 117 -5.34 -9.29 -5.16
CA ALA A 117 -6.40 -9.01 -6.12
C ALA A 117 -6.10 -9.60 -7.52
N PHE A 118 -4.84 -9.64 -7.97
CA PHE A 118 -4.50 -10.35 -9.21
C PHE A 118 -4.70 -11.86 -9.06
N ALA A 119 -4.27 -12.44 -7.94
CA ALA A 119 -4.39 -13.88 -7.66
C ALA A 119 -5.86 -14.34 -7.51
N THR A 120 -6.74 -13.50 -6.97
CA THR A 120 -8.17 -13.80 -6.74
C THR A 120 -9.09 -13.26 -7.83
N GLU A 121 -8.55 -12.65 -8.89
CA GLU A 121 -9.31 -11.95 -9.92
C GLU A 121 -10.28 -10.90 -9.34
N GLY A 122 -9.77 -10.08 -8.42
CA GLY A 122 -10.53 -9.07 -7.69
C GLY A 122 -11.60 -9.69 -6.80
N ASP A 123 -11.25 -10.75 -6.07
CA ASP A 123 -12.16 -11.55 -5.25
C ASP A 123 -13.32 -12.14 -6.06
N GLY A 124 -13.02 -12.52 -7.30
CA GLY A 124 -13.98 -13.02 -8.28
C GLY A 124 -14.85 -11.95 -8.93
N ALA A 125 -14.63 -10.66 -8.65
CA ALA A 125 -15.40 -9.57 -9.25
C ALA A 125 -14.96 -9.24 -10.68
N TRP A 126 -13.73 -9.58 -11.08
CA TRP A 126 -13.25 -9.26 -12.43
C TRP A 126 -13.96 -10.10 -13.49
N PRO A 127 -14.36 -9.50 -14.62
CA PRO A 127 -14.95 -10.26 -15.72
C PRO A 127 -13.99 -11.30 -16.29
N LYS A 128 -14.52 -12.51 -16.50
CA LYS A 128 -13.80 -13.63 -17.11
C LYS A 128 -13.04 -13.18 -18.35
N ARG A 129 -11.79 -13.63 -18.44
CA ARG A 129 -10.92 -13.34 -19.59
C ARG A 129 -11.55 -13.93 -20.86
N LYS A 130 -11.90 -13.08 -21.83
CA LYS A 130 -12.29 -13.57 -23.16
C LYS A 130 -11.05 -14.16 -23.82
N LYS A 131 -11.17 -15.38 -24.38
CA LYS A 131 -10.13 -15.97 -25.23
C LYS A 131 -9.89 -15.05 -26.44
N LYS A 132 -8.65 -15.00 -26.94
CA LYS A 132 -8.25 -14.14 -28.06
C LYS A 132 -9.25 -14.24 -29.22
N SER A 133 -9.71 -13.08 -29.70
CA SER A 133 -10.16 -12.94 -31.08
C SER A 133 -9.04 -12.23 -31.85
N ASP A 134 -8.64 -12.80 -32.97
CA ASP A 134 -7.51 -12.36 -33.77
C ASP A 134 -7.62 -10.86 -34.12
N GLY A 135 -6.66 -10.05 -33.65
CA GLY A 135 -6.53 -8.65 -34.08
C GLY A 135 -6.47 -7.56 -32.99
N HIS A 136 -6.69 -7.88 -31.71
CA HIS A 136 -6.56 -6.90 -30.63
C HIS A 136 -5.62 -7.40 -29.52
N PRO A 137 -4.31 -7.09 -29.61
CA PRO A 137 -3.27 -7.68 -28.78
C PRO A 137 -3.15 -6.98 -27.43
N LEU A 138 -4.25 -6.50 -26.83
CA LEU A 138 -4.05 -5.48 -25.82
C LEU A 138 -3.35 -5.98 -24.56
N LEU A 139 -3.47 -7.26 -24.17
CA LEU A 139 -3.06 -7.66 -22.83
C LEU A 139 -2.66 -9.14 -22.80
N HIS A 140 -1.37 -9.42 -22.98
CA HIS A 140 -0.83 -10.70 -22.59
C HIS A 140 -0.81 -10.79 -21.06
N ASP A 141 -1.29 -11.90 -20.52
CA ASP A 141 -1.09 -12.27 -19.11
C ASP A 141 0.35 -12.76 -18.91
N THR A 142 1.30 -11.85 -19.06
CA THR A 142 2.71 -12.13 -18.82
C THR A 142 3.12 -11.78 -17.39
N GLY A 143 2.16 -11.39 -16.54
CA GLY A 143 2.42 -10.80 -15.22
C GLY A 143 3.13 -9.44 -15.29
N VAL A 144 3.40 -8.89 -16.48
CA VAL A 144 4.21 -7.67 -16.63
C VAL A 144 3.54 -6.46 -15.96
N LEU A 145 2.21 -6.31 -16.10
CA LEU A 145 1.49 -5.25 -15.40
C LEU A 145 1.60 -5.43 -13.88
N GLU A 146 1.27 -6.62 -13.37
CA GLU A 146 1.33 -6.94 -11.95
C GLU A 146 2.73 -6.67 -11.37
N ASN A 147 3.77 -7.19 -12.01
CA ASN A 147 5.16 -7.03 -11.61
C ASN A 147 5.68 -5.59 -11.72
N SER A 148 4.96 -4.71 -12.43
CA SER A 148 5.32 -3.29 -12.55
C SER A 148 4.77 -2.43 -11.42
N ILE A 149 3.83 -2.96 -10.63
CA ILE A 149 3.23 -2.27 -9.50
C ILE A 149 4.23 -2.22 -8.36
N ARG A 150 4.43 -1.03 -7.80
CA ARG A 150 5.31 -0.79 -6.66
C ARG A 150 4.79 0.38 -5.84
N TYR A 151 5.37 0.58 -4.66
CA TYR A 151 5.14 1.78 -3.88
C TYR A 151 6.39 2.64 -3.77
N GLU A 152 6.17 3.92 -3.45
CA GLU A 152 7.20 4.89 -3.13
C GLU A 152 6.75 5.67 -1.88
N VAL A 153 7.62 5.78 -0.89
CA VAL A 153 7.43 6.69 0.24
C VAL A 153 7.90 8.07 -0.20
N THR A 154 7.03 9.07 -0.07
CA THR A 154 7.34 10.46 -0.44
C THR A 154 6.97 11.43 0.65
N GLY A 155 7.74 12.51 0.81
CA GLY A 155 7.65 13.42 1.95
C GLY A 155 8.86 13.29 2.86
N GLY A 156 9.03 14.24 3.80
CA GLY A 156 10.26 14.42 4.58
C GLY A 156 11.16 15.54 4.03
N GLN A 157 11.71 16.39 4.90
CA GLN A 157 12.79 17.30 4.53
C GLN A 157 14.03 16.47 4.18
N LYS A 158 14.64 16.72 3.02
CA LYS A 158 16.04 16.32 2.77
C LYS A 158 16.98 17.08 3.68
#